data_AF-A0A2K5LUM9-F1
#
_entry.id   AF-A0A2K5LUM9-F1
#
_cell.length_a   1.000
_cell.length_b   1.000
_cell.length_c   1.000
_cell.angle_alpha   90.00
_cell.angle_beta   90.00
_cell.angle_gamma   90.00
#
_symmetry.space_group_name_H-M   'P 1'
#
loop_
_entity.id
_entity.type
_entity.pdbx_description
1 polymer ?
#
loop_
_entity_poly.entity_id
_entity_poly.type
_entity_poly.pdbx_seq_one_letter_code
_entity_poly.pdbx_strand_id
1 'polypeptide(L)'
;MAQNLYGPGVRIGNWNEDVYLEEELMKDFLEKRDKGKLLIQRRRRLKQNLLRPMQLSMTEDGYIHYGDKVMLVNPDDPDTEADVFLGGDLSLCMTPDEIQSHLRDELEVPCGLSAVQAKTPIGRNTFIILSVHRDATGQVLRYGQDFCLGITGGFDNKMANAKILINHCHTNRGLAAHRHLFLSTYFGKEAEVVAHTYLDSHRVEKPRNHWMLVTGNPRDASSTMLDLPKPPAEDTRAMEQAMGLDTQ
;
A
#
# COMPACT_ATOMS: atom_id res chain seq x y z
N MET A 1 -1.93 5.61 -51.69
CA MET A 1 -1.00 6.64 -51.16
C MET A 1 0.36 5.99 -51.00
N ALA A 2 1.44 6.63 -51.45
CA ALA A 2 2.76 6.01 -51.41
C ALA A 2 3.22 5.84 -49.95
N GLN A 3 3.69 4.64 -49.61
CA GLN A 3 4.47 4.43 -48.38
C GLN A 3 5.85 5.07 -48.57
N ASN A 4 6.46 5.56 -47.49
CA ASN A 4 7.84 6.04 -47.54
C ASN A 4 8.80 4.84 -47.71
N LEU A 5 9.09 4.48 -48.96
CA LEU A 5 10.03 3.40 -49.32
C LEU A 5 11.50 3.75 -48.96
N TYR A 6 11.80 5.02 -48.72
CA TYR A 6 13.14 5.53 -48.46
C TYR A 6 13.14 6.37 -47.18
N GLY A 7 14.22 6.28 -46.39
CA GLY A 7 14.39 7.08 -45.18
C GLY A 7 14.97 8.48 -45.46
N PRO A 8 14.98 9.38 -44.46
CA PRO A 8 15.33 10.81 -44.64
C PRO A 8 16.72 11.08 -45.23
N GLY A 9 17.66 10.14 -45.06
CA GLY A 9 19.00 10.23 -45.66
C GLY A 9 19.04 10.10 -47.20
N VAL A 10 17.95 9.67 -47.84
CA VAL A 10 17.82 9.62 -49.30
C VAL A 10 17.06 10.85 -49.77
N ARG A 11 17.69 11.69 -50.60
CA ARG A 11 17.12 12.96 -51.08
C ARG A 11 16.06 12.77 -52.16
N ILE A 12 14.93 12.16 -51.81
CA ILE A 12 13.81 11.85 -52.70
C ILE A 12 12.48 12.19 -52.04
N GLY A 13 11.49 12.65 -52.82
CA GLY A 13 10.22 13.10 -52.26
C GLY A 13 10.42 14.26 -51.29
N ASN A 14 9.78 14.19 -50.12
CA ASN A 14 9.75 15.28 -49.14
C ASN A 14 10.92 15.31 -48.13
N TRP A 15 12.04 14.66 -48.46
CA TRP A 15 13.20 14.44 -47.58
C TRP A 15 13.65 15.68 -46.79
N ASN A 16 13.56 16.88 -47.37
CA ASN A 16 14.04 18.10 -46.73
C ASN A 16 13.12 18.52 -45.57
N GLU A 17 11.80 18.47 -45.76
CA GLU A 17 10.82 18.80 -44.73
C GLU A 17 10.80 17.73 -43.63
N ASP A 18 10.96 16.45 -44.01
CA ASP A 18 11.12 15.35 -43.05
C ASP A 18 12.35 15.54 -42.15
N VAL A 19 13.51 15.93 -42.71
CA VAL A 19 14.73 16.25 -41.94
C VAL A 19 14.55 17.46 -41.03
N TYR A 20 13.96 18.56 -41.52
CA TYR A 20 13.70 19.73 -40.67
C TYR A 20 12.75 19.42 -39.51
N LEU A 21 11.74 18.57 -39.73
CA LEU A 21 10.83 18.10 -38.69
C LEU A 21 11.56 17.24 -37.63
N GLU A 22 12.44 16.33 -38.04
CA GLU A 22 13.29 15.57 -37.12
C GLU A 22 14.22 16.47 -36.28
N GLU A 23 14.81 17.51 -36.88
CA GLU A 23 15.64 18.49 -36.17
C GLU A 23 14.85 19.30 -35.13
N GLU A 24 13.64 19.77 -35.47
CA GLU A 24 12.79 20.52 -34.53
C GLU A 24 12.30 19.63 -33.37
N LEU A 25 11.88 18.40 -33.66
CA LEU A 25 11.52 17.39 -32.65
C LEU A 25 12.71 17.07 -31.73
N MET A 26 13.92 16.94 -32.27
CA MET A 26 15.13 16.72 -31.48
C MET A 26 15.43 17.92 -30.58
N LYS A 27 15.26 19.15 -31.08
CA LYS A 27 15.49 20.38 -30.31
C LYS A 27 14.52 20.52 -29.15
N ASP A 28 13.22 20.30 -29.36
CA ASP A 28 12.21 20.29 -28.31
C ASP A 28 12.47 19.18 -27.28
N PHE A 29 12.86 17.98 -27.73
CA PHE A 29 13.26 16.88 -26.85
C PHE A 29 14.44 17.26 -25.95
N LEU A 30 15.51 17.85 -26.50
CA LEU A 30 16.68 18.29 -25.76
C LEU A 30 16.31 19.39 -24.74
N GLU A 31 15.51 20.38 -25.15
CA GLU A 31 15.05 21.43 -24.25
C GLU A 31 14.20 20.87 -23.08
N LYS A 32 13.29 19.93 -23.37
CA LYS A 32 12.49 19.24 -22.34
C LYS A 32 13.34 18.35 -21.43
N ARG A 33 14.37 17.69 -21.97
CA ARG A 33 15.34 16.87 -21.23
C ARG A 33 16.12 17.73 -20.23
N ASP A 34 16.65 18.85 -20.68
CA ASP A 34 17.53 19.71 -19.90
C ASP A 34 16.73 20.48 -18.84
N LYS A 35 15.47 20.83 -19.14
CA LYS A 35 14.50 21.36 -18.16
C LYS A 35 13.91 20.30 -17.20
N GLY A 36 14.27 19.02 -17.34
CA GLY A 36 13.75 17.94 -16.48
C GLY A 36 12.24 17.68 -16.62
N LYS A 37 11.66 18.00 -17.78
CA LYS A 37 10.21 17.97 -18.08
C LYS A 37 9.76 16.75 -18.88
N LEU A 38 10.67 15.87 -19.33
CA LEU A 38 10.26 14.65 -20.04
C LEU A 38 9.41 13.76 -19.13
N LEU A 39 8.38 13.13 -19.70
CA LEU A 39 7.50 12.21 -18.97
C LEU A 39 8.30 11.10 -18.27
N ILE A 40 9.35 10.56 -18.90
CA ILE A 40 10.22 9.55 -18.28
C ILE A 40 11.02 10.09 -17.08
N GLN A 41 11.39 11.37 -17.05
CA GLN A 41 12.09 11.98 -15.90
C GLN A 41 11.11 12.18 -14.73
N ARG A 42 9.94 12.76 -14.99
CA ARG A 42 8.83 12.92 -14.02
C ARG A 42 8.44 11.57 -13.40
N ARG A 43 8.14 10.60 -14.27
CA ARG A 43 7.84 9.21 -13.94
C ARG A 43 8.89 8.58 -13.01
N ARG A 44 10.18 8.80 -13.28
CA ARG A 44 11.28 8.29 -12.44
C ARG A 44 11.32 8.97 -11.07
N ARG A 45 11.19 10.31 -11.00
CA ARG A 45 11.14 11.06 -9.73
C ARG A 45 9.99 10.57 -8.83
N LEU A 46 8.78 10.50 -9.37
CA LEU A 46 7.61 10.04 -8.62
C LEU A 46 7.77 8.59 -8.15
N LYS A 47 8.27 7.69 -9.02
CA LYS A 47 8.53 6.29 -8.64
C LYS A 47 9.61 6.18 -7.54
N GLN A 48 10.66 6.99 -7.59
CA GLN A 48 11.69 7.06 -6.55
C GLN A 48 11.12 7.55 -5.21
N ASN A 49 10.24 8.57 -5.22
CA ASN A 49 9.60 9.09 -4.01
C ASN A 49 8.64 8.08 -3.37
N LEU A 50 7.81 7.39 -4.17
CA LEU A 50 6.81 6.43 -3.67
C LEU A 50 7.43 5.09 -3.27
N LEU A 51 8.45 4.62 -3.99
CA LEU A 51 9.18 3.38 -3.66
C LEU A 51 10.41 3.61 -2.77
N ARG A 52 10.56 4.80 -2.16
CA ARG A 52 11.61 5.03 -1.18
C ARG A 52 11.46 4.01 -0.03
N PRO A 53 12.53 3.30 0.38
CA PRO A 53 12.49 2.47 1.58
C PRO A 53 12.10 3.33 2.79
N MET A 54 11.23 2.81 3.64
CA MET A 54 10.81 3.45 4.89
C MET A 54 11.22 2.58 6.06
N GLN A 55 11.58 3.19 7.18
CA GLN A 55 11.73 2.46 8.44
C GLN A 55 10.41 2.49 9.20
N LEU A 56 9.99 1.33 9.69
CA LEU A 56 8.86 1.22 10.61
C LEU A 56 9.37 1.47 12.03
N SER A 57 9.05 2.66 12.56
CA SER A 57 8.80 3.03 13.97
C SER A 57 8.90 1.88 14.99
N MET A 58 9.56 1.98 16.19
CA MET A 58 9.84 0.89 17.20
C MET A 58 9.38 1.04 18.69
N THR A 59 8.72 0.02 19.30
CA THR A 59 8.28 -0.04 20.74
C THR A 59 8.85 -1.18 21.55
N GLU A 60 8.70 -0.99 22.86
CA GLU A 60 9.15 -1.83 23.96
C GLU A 60 7.96 -2.42 24.77
N ASP A 61 6.75 -1.86 24.67
CA ASP A 61 5.56 -2.23 25.48
C ASP A 61 4.54 -3.14 24.76
N GLY A 62 4.61 -3.24 23.43
CA GLY A 62 3.75 -4.09 22.61
C GLY A 62 2.43 -3.45 22.13
N TYR A 63 2.20 -2.15 22.34
CA TYR A 63 0.97 -1.44 21.95
C TYR A 63 1.19 -0.38 20.86
N ILE A 64 0.14 -0.10 20.05
CA ILE A 64 0.18 0.95 19.01
C ILE A 64 -0.13 2.27 19.64
N HIS A 65 0.60 3.30 19.23
CA HIS A 65 0.41 4.66 19.62
C HIS A 65 0.00 5.53 18.43
N TYR A 66 -0.68 6.64 18.71
CA TYR A 66 -0.82 7.70 17.72
C TYR A 66 0.57 8.30 17.42
N GLY A 67 0.93 8.38 16.13
CA GLY A 67 2.27 8.74 15.64
C GLY A 67 2.98 7.61 14.88
N ASP A 68 2.55 6.37 15.04
CA ASP A 68 3.29 5.20 14.55
C ASP A 68 3.27 4.98 13.04
N LYS A 69 4.44 4.77 12.43
CA LYS A 69 4.58 4.22 11.07
C LYS A 69 4.35 2.71 11.08
N VAL A 70 3.28 2.28 10.44
CA VAL A 70 2.85 0.89 10.37
C VAL A 70 2.54 0.50 8.92
N MET A 71 2.61 -0.80 8.62
CA MET A 71 2.01 -1.38 7.41
C MET A 71 0.64 -1.97 7.77
N LEU A 72 -0.34 -1.88 6.87
CA LEU A 72 -1.60 -2.62 6.99
C LEU A 72 -1.51 -3.85 6.11
N VAL A 73 -1.70 -5.04 6.66
CA VAL A 73 -1.52 -6.31 5.96
C VAL A 73 -2.74 -7.21 6.10
N ASN A 74 -3.38 -7.57 4.99
CA ASN A 74 -4.34 -8.66 4.94
C ASN A 74 -3.52 -9.98 4.91
N PRO A 75 -3.59 -10.83 5.96
CA PRO A 75 -2.86 -12.09 5.99
C PRO A 75 -3.30 -13.00 4.85
N ASP A 76 -2.43 -13.91 4.42
CA ASP A 76 -2.82 -14.94 3.44
C ASP A 76 -4.01 -15.77 3.92
N ASP A 77 -4.94 -16.01 2.99
CA ASP A 77 -6.12 -16.84 3.18
C ASP A 77 -6.34 -17.62 1.87
N PRO A 78 -6.26 -18.96 1.89
CA PRO A 78 -6.43 -19.79 0.70
C PRO A 78 -7.92 -19.84 0.34
N ASP A 79 -8.37 -18.79 -0.33
CA ASP A 79 -9.77 -18.56 -0.70
C ASP A 79 -10.23 -19.58 -1.75
N THR A 80 -10.89 -20.65 -1.29
CA THR A 80 -11.31 -21.79 -2.11
C THR A 80 -12.40 -21.47 -3.14
N GLU A 81 -12.95 -20.24 -3.13
CA GLU A 81 -14.03 -19.81 -4.03
C GLU A 81 -13.54 -19.37 -5.43
N ALA A 82 -12.24 -19.11 -5.63
CA ALA A 82 -11.71 -18.52 -6.86
C ALA A 82 -10.54 -19.30 -7.49
N ASP A 83 -10.67 -19.61 -8.78
CA ASP A 83 -9.68 -20.37 -9.57
C ASP A 83 -8.38 -19.57 -9.85
N VAL A 84 -8.44 -18.23 -9.75
CA VAL A 84 -7.28 -17.34 -9.89
C VAL A 84 -7.33 -16.25 -8.82
N PHE A 85 -6.35 -16.24 -7.92
CA PHE A 85 -6.22 -15.24 -6.85
C PHE A 85 -4.76 -14.82 -6.62
N LEU A 86 -4.57 -13.65 -5.99
CA LEU A 86 -3.30 -13.22 -5.41
C LEU A 86 -3.13 -13.90 -4.04
N GLY A 87 -2.28 -14.92 -3.98
CA GLY A 87 -1.88 -15.58 -2.74
C GLY A 87 -0.79 -14.83 -1.98
N GLY A 88 -0.54 -15.23 -0.73
CA GLY A 88 0.40 -14.60 0.19
C GLY A 88 -0.18 -13.38 0.91
N ASP A 89 0.61 -12.82 1.82
CA ASP A 89 0.22 -11.62 2.58
C ASP A 89 0.16 -10.39 1.66
N LEU A 90 -0.92 -9.61 1.73
CA LEU A 90 -1.12 -8.40 0.93
C LEU A 90 -1.03 -7.16 1.81
N SER A 91 -0.11 -6.24 1.52
CA SER A 91 -0.07 -4.92 2.17
C SER A 91 -0.95 -3.90 1.44
N LEU A 92 -1.70 -3.11 2.19
CA LEU A 92 -2.39 -1.93 1.69
C LEU A 92 -1.37 -0.93 1.15
N CYS A 93 -1.66 -0.31 0.00
CA CYS A 93 -0.80 0.71 -0.56
C CYS A 93 -1.60 1.78 -1.32
N MET A 94 -1.03 2.97 -1.44
CA MET A 94 -1.57 4.05 -2.24
C MET A 94 -1.30 3.85 -3.74
N THR A 95 -2.28 4.21 -4.55
CA THR A 95 -2.21 4.11 -6.01
C THR A 95 -2.67 5.43 -6.63
N PRO A 96 -1.72 6.29 -7.05
CA PRO A 96 -2.04 7.52 -7.77
C PRO A 96 -2.67 7.20 -9.13
N ASP A 97 -3.54 8.09 -9.61
CA ASP A 97 -4.07 8.01 -10.97
C ASP A 97 -2.93 8.09 -11.99
N GLU A 98 -2.90 7.14 -12.94
CA GLU A 98 -1.79 7.01 -13.88
C GLU A 98 -1.66 8.22 -14.81
N ILE A 99 -2.78 8.79 -15.28
CA ILE A 99 -2.81 9.92 -16.20
C ILE A 99 -2.33 11.19 -15.47
N GLN A 100 -2.85 11.46 -14.27
CA GLN A 100 -2.47 12.61 -13.45
C GLN A 100 -1.00 12.51 -13.00
N SER A 101 -0.50 11.31 -12.70
CA SER A 101 0.90 11.05 -12.30
C SER A 101 1.94 11.48 -13.34
N HIS A 102 1.54 11.65 -14.60
CA HIS A 102 2.41 12.09 -15.70
C HIS A 102 2.38 13.62 -15.89
N LEU A 103 1.30 14.26 -15.47
CA LEU A 103 1.05 15.69 -15.67
C LEU A 103 1.62 16.54 -14.53
N ARG A 104 1.59 16.03 -13.29
CA ARG A 104 2.02 16.75 -12.07
C ARG A 104 3.21 16.09 -11.38
N ASP A 105 3.99 16.91 -10.68
CA ASP A 105 5.13 16.46 -9.85
C ASP A 105 4.70 16.19 -8.38
N GLU A 106 3.46 16.49 -8.04
CA GLU A 106 2.81 16.28 -6.72
C GLU A 106 1.70 15.23 -6.80
N LEU A 107 1.36 14.64 -5.65
CA LEU A 107 0.26 13.67 -5.52
C LEU A 107 -1.09 14.42 -5.51
N GLU A 108 -1.98 14.10 -6.46
CA GLU A 108 -3.37 14.57 -6.38
C GLU A 108 -4.16 13.82 -5.29
N VAL A 109 -5.03 14.55 -4.59
CA VAL A 109 -5.97 14.04 -3.59
C VAL A 109 -7.39 14.31 -4.15
N PRO A 110 -8.31 13.32 -4.14
CA PRO A 110 -8.19 11.97 -3.58
C PRO A 110 -7.26 11.05 -4.39
N CYS A 111 -6.54 10.18 -3.68
CA CYS A 111 -5.69 9.13 -4.24
C CYS A 111 -6.34 7.76 -4.01
N GLY A 112 -6.19 6.83 -4.95
CA GLY A 112 -6.71 5.47 -4.83
C GLY A 112 -5.93 4.62 -3.82
N LEU A 113 -6.52 3.51 -3.39
CA LEU A 113 -5.88 2.47 -2.59
C LEU A 113 -5.99 1.12 -3.32
N SER A 114 -4.93 0.32 -3.27
CA SER A 114 -4.89 -1.08 -3.72
C SER A 114 -4.13 -1.93 -2.70
N ALA A 115 -4.13 -3.24 -2.87
CA ALA A 115 -3.36 -4.16 -2.04
C ALA A 115 -2.32 -4.90 -2.87
N VAL A 116 -1.08 -5.01 -2.37
CA VAL A 116 0.08 -5.53 -3.11
C VAL A 116 0.81 -6.59 -2.30
N GLN A 117 1.38 -7.59 -2.97
CA GLN A 117 2.21 -8.63 -2.34
C GLN A 117 3.61 -8.09 -1.97
N ALA A 118 3.67 -7.05 -1.13
CA ALA A 118 4.92 -6.44 -0.68
C ALA A 118 5.06 -6.51 0.84
N LYS A 119 6.12 -7.18 1.31
CA LYS A 119 6.51 -7.25 2.73
C LYS A 119 7.50 -6.16 3.14
N THR A 120 8.14 -5.51 2.16
CA THR A 120 9.10 -4.42 2.42
C THR A 120 8.39 -3.10 2.70
N PRO A 121 8.79 -2.36 3.74
CA PRO A 121 8.25 -1.03 4.02
C PRO A 121 8.80 0.01 3.04
N ILE A 122 7.88 0.66 2.33
CA ILE A 122 8.14 1.72 1.36
C ILE A 122 7.17 2.89 1.58
N GLY A 123 7.48 4.06 1.00
CA GLY A 123 6.63 5.26 1.10
C GLY A 123 5.17 5.05 0.69
N ARG A 124 4.91 4.04 -0.15
CA ARG A 124 3.59 3.69 -0.70
C ARG A 124 2.70 2.81 0.20
N ASN A 125 3.29 2.02 1.11
CA ASN A 125 2.56 1.05 1.97
C ASN A 125 2.77 1.29 3.47
N THR A 126 3.45 2.38 3.83
CA THR A 126 3.70 2.81 5.22
C THR A 126 2.75 3.94 5.57
N PHE A 127 1.93 3.74 6.60
CA PHE A 127 0.92 4.69 7.08
C PHE A 127 1.25 5.16 8.50
N ILE A 128 0.83 6.36 8.86
CA ILE A 128 0.92 6.90 10.21
C ILE A 128 -0.45 6.81 10.90
N ILE A 129 -0.51 6.27 12.12
CA ILE A 129 -1.71 6.29 12.95
C ILE A 129 -1.94 7.70 13.51
N LEU A 130 -3.03 8.36 13.13
CA LEU A 130 -3.37 9.74 13.54
C LEU A 130 -4.65 9.78 14.38
N SER A 131 -4.73 10.68 15.35
CA SER A 131 -5.94 10.89 16.16
C SER A 131 -6.87 11.90 15.50
N VAL A 132 -8.19 11.70 15.65
CA VAL A 132 -9.22 12.49 14.94
C VAL A 132 -9.54 13.81 15.65
N HIS A 133 -9.32 13.90 16.98
CA HIS A 133 -9.92 14.95 17.81
C HIS A 133 -8.97 15.65 18.80
N ARG A 134 -7.71 15.21 18.92
CA ARG A 134 -6.71 15.79 19.83
C ARG A 134 -5.30 15.39 19.38
N ASP A 135 -4.30 16.20 19.68
CA ASP A 135 -2.90 15.75 19.66
C ASP A 135 -2.68 14.74 20.80
N ALA A 136 -2.98 13.48 20.49
CA ALA A 136 -2.83 12.32 21.37
C ALA A 136 -1.55 11.53 21.05
N THR A 137 -0.56 12.16 20.39
CA THR A 137 0.69 11.54 19.97
C THR A 137 1.40 10.87 21.14
N GLY A 138 1.80 9.61 20.97
CA GLY A 138 2.35 8.77 22.04
C GLY A 138 1.32 8.18 23.02
N GLN A 139 0.01 8.34 22.81
CA GLN A 139 -1.02 7.60 23.55
C GLN A 139 -1.42 6.31 22.84
N VAL A 140 -1.64 5.25 23.61
CA VAL A 140 -2.07 3.94 23.12
C VAL A 140 -3.42 4.03 22.40
N LEU A 141 -3.46 3.57 21.14
CA LEU A 141 -4.68 3.30 20.39
C LEU A 141 -5.37 2.05 20.96
N ARG A 142 -6.65 2.19 21.30
CA ARG A 142 -7.49 1.13 21.87
C ARG A 142 -8.61 0.76 20.91
N TYR A 143 -9.10 -0.48 21.01
CA TYR A 143 -10.26 -0.95 20.27
C TYR A 143 -11.48 -0.04 20.50
N GLY A 144 -12.23 0.23 19.43
CA GLY A 144 -13.40 1.12 19.46
C GLY A 144 -13.08 2.62 19.45
N GLN A 145 -11.81 3.02 19.39
CA GLN A 145 -11.43 4.43 19.16
C GLN A 145 -11.30 4.71 17.67
N ASP A 146 -11.82 5.86 17.25
CA ASP A 146 -11.59 6.37 15.89
C ASP A 146 -10.14 6.84 15.70
N PHE A 147 -9.60 6.58 14.53
CA PHE A 147 -8.28 7.02 14.09
C PHE A 147 -8.26 7.27 12.57
N CYS A 148 -7.28 8.02 12.10
CA CYS A 148 -7.03 8.23 10.68
C CYS A 148 -5.69 7.57 10.27
N LEU A 149 -5.59 7.19 9.00
CA LEU A 149 -4.35 6.71 8.39
C LEU A 149 -3.75 7.85 7.56
N GLY A 150 -2.65 8.42 8.04
CA GLY A 150 -1.86 9.41 7.30
C GLY A 150 -0.78 8.77 6.42
N ILE A 151 -0.26 9.51 5.45
CA ILE A 151 0.96 9.17 4.70
C ILE A 151 1.88 10.38 4.77
N THR A 152 3.09 10.25 5.32
CA THR A 152 3.98 11.40 5.56
C THR A 152 5.47 10.98 5.54
N GLY A 153 6.37 11.93 5.24
CA GLY A 153 7.82 11.73 5.41
C GLY A 153 8.29 12.19 6.80
N GLY A 154 8.65 11.24 7.67
CA GLY A 154 8.85 11.46 9.14
C GLY A 154 7.49 11.54 9.86
N PHE A 155 7.26 11.10 11.12
CA PHE A 155 8.10 10.66 12.26
C PHE A 155 7.41 9.41 12.95
N ASP A 156 7.46 9.06 14.26
CA ASP A 156 7.36 7.63 14.77
C ASP A 156 6.38 7.29 15.99
N ASN A 157 6.09 6.04 16.52
CA ASN A 157 7.00 4.95 16.97
C ASN A 157 6.51 3.46 17.43
N LYS A 158 5.67 2.64 16.71
CA LYS A 158 5.30 1.15 16.90
C LYS A 158 4.37 0.82 18.12
N MET A 159 3.66 -0.34 18.31
CA MET A 159 3.58 -1.75 17.81
C MET A 159 2.15 -2.32 17.87
N ALA A 160 1.72 -3.13 16.90
CA ALA A 160 0.85 -4.29 17.22
C ALA A 160 1.15 -5.43 16.24
N ASN A 161 0.57 -6.61 16.53
CA ASN A 161 0.44 -7.75 15.62
C ASN A 161 -0.88 -8.51 15.92
N ALA A 162 -1.97 -7.79 16.14
CA ALA A 162 -3.30 -8.38 16.29
C ALA A 162 -4.05 -8.36 14.96
N LYS A 163 -4.89 -9.38 14.71
CA LYS A 163 -5.91 -9.29 13.68
C LYS A 163 -6.98 -8.30 14.14
N ILE A 164 -7.30 -7.34 13.28
CA ILE A 164 -8.28 -6.28 13.52
C ILE A 164 -9.25 -6.16 12.35
N LEU A 165 -10.41 -5.57 12.63
CA LEU A 165 -11.36 -5.09 11.64
C LEU A 165 -11.26 -3.55 11.61
N ILE A 166 -11.20 -2.98 10.40
CA ILE A 166 -11.13 -1.52 10.21
C ILE A 166 -12.46 -1.09 9.60
N ASN A 167 -13.35 -0.52 10.41
CA ASN A 167 -14.65 -0.04 9.96
C ASN A 167 -14.58 1.46 9.64
N HIS A 168 -15.09 1.86 8.48
CA HIS A 168 -15.25 3.27 8.14
C HIS A 168 -16.42 3.86 8.95
N CYS A 169 -16.11 4.72 9.93
CA CYS A 169 -17.03 5.19 10.97
C CYS A 169 -18.37 5.75 10.46
N HIS A 170 -18.40 6.42 9.30
CA HIS A 170 -19.62 7.00 8.73
C HIS A 170 -20.53 5.99 8.01
N THR A 171 -19.98 4.91 7.46
CA THR A 171 -20.76 3.90 6.71
C THR A 171 -20.90 2.57 7.44
N ASN A 172 -20.17 2.41 8.55
CA ASN A 172 -20.03 1.17 9.32
C ASN A 172 -19.71 -0.07 8.46
N ARG A 173 -18.90 0.12 7.41
CA ARG A 173 -18.42 -0.95 6.54
C ARG A 173 -16.94 -1.24 6.80
N GLY A 174 -16.60 -2.52 6.89
CA GLY A 174 -15.23 -2.99 7.05
C GLY A 174 -14.41 -2.81 5.77
N LEU A 175 -13.12 -2.50 5.92
CA LEU A 175 -12.14 -2.54 4.85
C LEU A 175 -11.92 -3.99 4.40
N ALA A 176 -11.94 -4.26 3.09
CA ALA A 176 -11.76 -5.59 2.51
C ALA A 176 -10.74 -5.59 1.37
N ALA A 177 -9.95 -6.65 1.25
CA ALA A 177 -9.08 -6.91 0.10
C ALA A 177 -9.68 -8.01 -0.80
N HIS A 178 -9.85 -7.72 -2.09
CA HIS A 178 -10.36 -8.68 -3.07
C HIS A 178 -9.21 -9.35 -3.84
N ARG A 179 -8.81 -10.51 -3.33
CA ARG A 179 -7.69 -11.31 -3.88
C ARG A 179 -7.87 -11.77 -5.33
N HIS A 180 -9.11 -11.79 -5.84
CA HIS A 180 -9.46 -12.21 -7.21
C HIS A 180 -9.77 -11.05 -8.17
N LEU A 181 -9.93 -9.82 -7.66
CA LEU A 181 -10.16 -8.63 -8.49
C LEU A 181 -8.84 -7.90 -8.69
N PHE A 182 -8.31 -7.96 -9.91
CA PHE A 182 -6.98 -7.46 -10.23
C PHE A 182 -7.03 -6.07 -10.85
N LEU A 183 -6.30 -5.14 -10.23
CA LEU A 183 -6.00 -3.83 -10.79
C LEU A 183 -4.66 -3.91 -11.54
N SER A 184 -4.66 -3.49 -12.80
CA SER A 184 -3.43 -3.22 -13.54
C SER A 184 -3.03 -1.78 -13.27
N THR A 185 -2.07 -1.57 -12.38
CA THR A 185 -1.62 -0.22 -11.98
C THR A 185 -0.22 0.05 -12.53
N TYR A 186 0.19 1.31 -12.47
CA TYR A 186 1.54 1.77 -12.80
C TYR A 186 2.68 0.94 -12.16
N PHE A 187 2.42 0.30 -11.02
CA PHE A 187 3.40 -0.49 -10.26
C PHE A 187 3.37 -1.98 -10.59
N GLY A 188 2.32 -2.47 -11.25
CA GLY A 188 2.15 -3.87 -11.62
C GLY A 188 0.73 -4.37 -11.38
N LYS A 189 0.59 -5.68 -11.16
CA LYS A 189 -0.68 -6.33 -10.85
C LYS A 189 -0.95 -6.29 -9.35
N GLU A 190 -2.05 -5.68 -8.96
CA GLU A 190 -2.45 -5.46 -7.56
C GLU A 190 -3.88 -5.95 -7.33
N ALA A 191 -4.29 -6.10 -6.07
CA ALA A 191 -5.65 -6.46 -5.67
C ALA A 191 -6.49 -5.21 -5.36
N GLU A 192 -7.79 -5.27 -5.66
CA GLU A 192 -8.73 -4.22 -5.33
C GLU A 192 -9.03 -4.15 -3.81
N VAL A 193 -9.23 -2.94 -3.29
CA VAL A 193 -9.57 -2.69 -1.88
C VAL A 193 -10.89 -1.92 -1.78
N VAL A 194 -11.82 -2.41 -0.98
CA VAL A 194 -13.22 -1.93 -0.93
C VAL A 194 -13.70 -1.77 0.51
N ALA A 195 -14.54 -0.77 0.77
CA ALA A 195 -15.28 -0.66 2.04
C ALA A 195 -16.57 -1.50 1.99
N HIS A 196 -16.48 -2.79 2.34
CA HIS A 196 -17.58 -3.73 2.42
C HIS A 196 -17.35 -4.81 3.49
N THR A 197 -18.31 -5.01 4.40
CA THR A 197 -18.28 -6.10 5.39
C THR A 197 -18.83 -7.39 4.77
N TYR A 198 -17.96 -8.35 4.49
CA TYR A 198 -18.35 -9.71 4.08
C TYR A 198 -18.53 -10.58 5.32
N LEU A 199 -19.69 -11.22 5.45
CA LEU A 199 -20.01 -12.12 6.54
C LEU A 199 -20.10 -13.57 6.06
N ASP A 200 -19.86 -14.52 6.96
CA ASP A 200 -20.12 -15.94 6.78
C ASP A 200 -21.56 -16.34 7.18
N SER A 201 -21.86 -17.64 7.18
CA SER A 201 -23.15 -18.20 7.62
C SER A 201 -23.47 -17.97 9.09
N HIS A 202 -22.46 -17.67 9.92
CA HIS A 202 -22.57 -17.41 11.36
C HIS A 202 -22.58 -15.92 11.70
N ARG A 203 -22.59 -15.04 10.68
CA ARG A 203 -22.47 -13.57 10.80
C ARG A 203 -21.13 -13.10 11.36
N VAL A 204 -20.07 -13.88 11.19
CA VAL A 204 -18.68 -13.50 11.49
C VAL A 204 -18.05 -12.94 10.21
N GLU A 205 -17.19 -11.92 10.33
CA GLU A 205 -16.48 -11.34 9.20
C GLU A 205 -15.58 -12.36 8.49
N LYS A 206 -15.60 -12.37 7.15
CA LYS A 206 -14.73 -13.24 6.34
C LYS A 206 -13.24 -12.82 6.46
N PRO A 207 -12.28 -13.71 6.17
CA PRO A 207 -10.84 -13.38 6.16
C PRO A 207 -10.46 -12.19 5.27
N ARG A 208 -11.19 -11.95 4.18
CA ARG A 208 -11.02 -10.75 3.31
C ARG A 208 -11.14 -9.41 4.06
N ASN A 209 -11.84 -9.38 5.20
CA ASN A 209 -12.00 -8.19 6.06
C ASN A 209 -10.97 -8.10 7.20
N HIS A 210 -10.17 -9.14 7.43
CA HIS A 210 -9.19 -9.15 8.51
C HIS A 210 -7.90 -8.45 8.07
N TRP A 211 -7.45 -7.48 8.87
CA TRP A 211 -6.18 -6.81 8.67
C TRP A 211 -5.29 -7.00 9.90
N MET A 212 -3.99 -6.86 9.72
CA MET A 212 -3.02 -6.75 10.80
C MET A 212 -2.30 -5.43 10.62
N LEU A 213 -2.23 -4.64 11.69
CA LEU A 213 -1.24 -3.58 11.77
C LEU A 213 0.09 -4.27 12.03
N VAL A 214 1.04 -4.05 11.12
CA VAL A 214 2.36 -4.68 11.10
C VAL A 214 3.40 -3.61 11.29
N THR A 215 4.43 -3.98 12.01
CA THR A 215 5.50 -3.07 12.37
C THR A 215 6.87 -3.69 12.17
N GLY A 216 7.94 -2.90 12.23
CA GLY A 216 9.31 -3.40 12.04
C GLY A 216 9.71 -4.42 13.11
N ASN A 217 10.71 -5.25 12.84
CA ASN A 217 11.27 -6.15 13.85
C ASN A 217 12.19 -5.35 14.81
N PRO A 218 12.11 -5.50 16.15
CA PRO A 218 13.06 -4.86 17.07
C PRO A 218 14.47 -5.49 17.05
N ARG A 219 14.61 -6.72 16.52
CA ARG A 219 15.90 -7.44 16.46
C ARG A 219 16.69 -7.15 15.18
N ASP A 220 16.02 -6.65 14.14
CA ASP A 220 16.61 -6.32 12.84
C ASP A 220 15.76 -5.21 12.19
N ALA A 221 16.37 -4.05 11.96
CA ALA A 221 15.69 -2.88 11.40
C ALA A 221 15.27 -3.03 9.92
N SER A 222 15.71 -4.09 9.23
CA SER A 222 15.39 -4.37 7.83
C SER A 222 14.23 -5.36 7.62
N SER A 223 13.83 -6.11 8.65
CA SER A 223 12.70 -7.04 8.63
C SER A 223 11.47 -6.51 9.37
N THR A 224 10.34 -7.19 9.17
CA THR A 224 9.05 -6.88 9.79
C THR A 224 8.71 -7.92 10.86
N MET A 225 7.74 -7.60 11.73
CA MET A 225 7.21 -8.56 12.70
C MET A 225 6.51 -9.76 12.05
N LEU A 226 6.20 -9.74 10.74
CA LEU A 226 5.70 -10.90 9.99
C LEU A 226 6.77 -11.98 9.77
N ASP A 227 8.04 -11.59 9.79
CA ASP A 227 9.18 -12.47 9.49
C ASP A 227 9.62 -13.26 10.73
N LEU A 228 9.07 -12.93 11.91
CA LEU A 228 9.26 -13.70 13.14
C LEU A 228 8.38 -14.97 13.12
N PRO A 229 8.88 -16.11 13.62
CA PRO A 229 8.05 -17.28 13.82
C PRO A 229 6.90 -16.93 14.78
N LYS A 230 5.67 -17.33 14.42
CA LYS A 230 4.50 -17.15 15.28
C LYS A 230 4.82 -17.71 16.68
N PRO A 231 4.59 -16.97 17.77
CA PRO A 231 4.68 -17.55 19.10
C PRO A 231 3.73 -18.74 19.17
N PRO A 232 4.08 -19.83 19.90
CA PRO A 232 3.12 -20.88 20.17
C PRO A 232 1.90 -20.23 20.82
N ALA A 233 0.70 -20.54 20.29
CA ALA A 233 -0.52 -20.04 20.89
C ALA A 233 -0.59 -20.60 22.32
N GLU A 234 -0.66 -19.72 23.31
CA GLU A 234 -1.03 -20.15 24.66
C GLU A 234 -2.48 -20.63 24.58
N ASP A 235 -2.67 -21.95 24.72
CA ASP A 235 -3.99 -22.57 24.71
C ASP A 235 -4.81 -21.99 25.87
N THR A 236 -5.71 -21.05 25.57
CA THR A 236 -6.61 -20.43 26.54
C THR A 236 -7.50 -21.45 27.27
N ARG A 237 -7.64 -22.66 26.73
CA ARG A 237 -8.27 -23.82 27.38
C ARG A 237 -7.53 -24.33 28.62
N ALA A 238 -6.21 -24.17 28.70
CA ALA A 238 -5.43 -24.60 29.86
C ALA A 238 -5.69 -23.70 31.08
N MET A 239 -6.01 -22.42 30.86
CA MET A 239 -6.30 -21.46 31.93
C MET A 239 -7.71 -21.66 32.51
N GLU A 240 -8.69 -22.05 31.68
CA GLU A 240 -10.04 -22.42 32.14
C GLU A 240 -10.04 -23.71 32.98
N GLN A 241 -9.19 -24.70 32.64
CA GLN A 241 -9.03 -25.92 33.46
C GLN A 241 -8.24 -25.70 34.76
N ALA A 242 -7.45 -24.64 34.85
CA ALA A 242 -6.71 -24.27 36.07
C ALA A 242 -7.58 -23.51 37.10
N MET A 243 -8.68 -22.88 36.67
CA MET A 243 -9.65 -22.24 37.57
C MET A 243 -10.81 -23.17 37.91
N GLY A 244 -10.49 -24.27 38.59
CA GLY A 244 -11.47 -25.23 39.10
C GLY A 244 -12.46 -24.58 40.07
N LEU A 245 -13.68 -24.31 39.60
CA LEU A 245 -14.85 -24.06 40.44
C LEU A 245 -15.49 -25.40 40.82
N ASP A 246 -14.87 -26.10 41.75
CA ASP A 246 -15.54 -27.15 42.52
C ASP A 246 -16.60 -26.49 43.42
N THR A 247 -17.87 -26.61 43.05
CA THR A 247 -18.99 -26.43 43.97
C THR A 247 -19.86 -27.68 43.97
N GLN A 248 -20.05 -28.22 45.18
CA GLN A 248 -20.97 -29.32 45.52
C GLN A 248 -22.43 -28.96 45.23
#